data_AF-A0A8T4DHK0-F1
#
_entry.id   AF-A0A8T4DHK0-F1
#
_cell.length_a   1.000
_cell.length_b   1.000
_cell.length_c   1.000
_cell.angle_alpha   90.00
_cell.angle_beta   90.00
_cell.angle_gamma   90.00
#
_symmetry.space_group_name_H-M   'P 1'
#
loop_
_entity.id
_entity.type
_entity.pdbx_description
1 polymer ?
#
loop_
_entity_poly.entity_id
_entity_poly.type
_entity_poly.pdbx_seq_one_letter_code
_entity_poly.pdbx_strand_id
1 'polypeptide(L)'
;MVMVISKRYRGVLIVTLVTLLLSAASVLPVIGSNVIDASISRTDAYELVIDQVLNGSTDGTWAYVSCEPVKAGTVVESWYGSIELPQEEGWFFFIDDHPRANWEHPCRYVFVDLTGNITVYTATTPPTNLGELAILRGPQAKSGREGEVQTKRYPSITQQMAAPDQEASEHLYAVIISGGYDLANNWCRYWNDVAFIYTTLTQIYGYADDHIYVLMADGTDPGDDRRVYEWNSTRGDFEYWIDSSPLDLDGDGDGDVDYATTRANITAVFDALSGTIGAGDSLFVFATDHGSYNTSTQKAVLILWGDYIYDDEFTLELNKISNETEAVMIVMAQCFSGGFIADLLPGSQDRVIATACNETELSWAMLPYYYYDEFSYLWTSAVAWQTPEGVPVNADSNSDGAVSMREAFDYAVALDTANETPQYSESPAGVGSNLTLGSLSNPIFDTGQSEDPYPSIQGIHNGTITPSYNLTVSKLYTYPCAGTGGHAEYVKMWNSTDWNVTATWDGYNGDWHNLSFDEPFTLKANEEYHFTLITGSYPQIIHESSKGVIGGRITCTEFVDVNGKRHEGWIPAIRLE
;
A
#
# COMPACT_ATOMS: atom_id res chain seq x y z
N MET A 1 79.65 5.93 4.76
CA MET A 1 80.01 7.35 4.64
C MET A 1 79.11 8.12 5.59
N VAL A 2 79.34 8.05 6.91
CA VAL A 2 80.26 8.85 7.75
C VAL A 2 80.02 10.36 7.60
N MET A 3 79.38 10.98 8.61
CA MET A 3 79.89 12.00 9.58
C MET A 3 78.67 12.71 10.21
N VAL A 4 78.25 12.48 11.48
CA VAL A 4 78.82 12.86 12.81
C VAL A 4 79.01 14.40 12.89
N ILE A 5 78.47 15.17 13.86
CA ILE A 5 78.86 15.35 15.29
C ILE A 5 77.83 16.33 15.92
N SER A 6 77.05 16.00 16.96
CA SER A 6 77.33 15.98 18.42
C SER A 6 77.47 17.36 19.11
N LYS A 7 76.72 17.57 20.21
CA LYS A 7 77.30 17.73 21.57
C LYS A 7 76.25 17.62 22.68
N ARG A 8 76.49 16.66 23.57
CA ARG A 8 75.96 16.53 24.94
C ARG A 8 76.67 17.51 25.87
N TYR A 9 76.10 17.78 27.06
CA TYR A 9 76.81 17.54 28.33
C TYR A 9 75.81 17.31 29.49
N ARG A 10 76.09 16.27 30.28
CA ARG A 10 75.46 15.84 31.52
C ARG A 10 76.44 16.11 32.68
N GLY A 11 75.91 16.22 33.90
CA GLY A 11 76.65 15.95 35.15
C GLY A 11 76.22 16.87 36.29
N VAL A 12 76.15 16.49 37.57
CA VAL A 12 76.50 15.26 38.31
C VAL A 12 75.78 15.35 39.69
N LEU A 13 75.52 14.17 40.27
CA LEU A 13 74.93 13.78 41.55
C LEU A 13 75.83 14.10 42.79
N ILE A 14 75.29 14.13 44.03
CA ILE A 14 75.82 13.52 45.31
C ILE A 14 75.62 14.32 46.63
N VAL A 15 74.91 13.67 47.59
CA VAL A 15 75.07 13.56 49.08
C VAL A 15 74.42 14.53 50.09
N THR A 16 73.35 14.01 50.72
CA THR A 16 73.07 13.65 52.14
C THR A 16 73.49 14.51 53.37
N LEU A 17 72.50 14.66 54.29
CA LEU A 17 72.48 14.34 55.76
C LEU A 17 72.13 15.51 56.77
N VAL A 18 71.14 15.23 57.65
CA VAL A 18 70.96 15.61 59.09
C VAL A 18 70.17 16.87 59.53
N THR A 19 68.94 16.60 60.01
CA THR A 19 68.15 17.10 61.17
C THR A 19 68.55 18.36 61.96
N LEU A 20 67.58 19.24 62.29
CA LEU A 20 66.83 19.27 63.58
C LEU A 20 65.83 20.47 63.69
N LEU A 21 64.60 20.17 64.15
CA LEU A 21 63.65 20.96 64.99
C LEU A 21 63.56 22.50 64.86
N LEU A 22 62.36 23.03 64.53
CA LEU A 22 61.56 23.86 65.45
C LEU A 22 60.17 24.20 64.89
N SER A 23 59.20 24.09 65.79
CA SER A 23 57.77 24.31 65.67
C SER A 23 57.39 25.75 65.32
N ALA A 24 56.49 25.92 64.35
CA ALA A 24 55.50 27.00 64.35
C ALA A 24 54.30 26.57 63.50
N ALA A 25 53.16 26.38 64.17
CA ALA A 25 51.88 26.14 63.52
C ALA A 25 51.44 27.42 62.80
N SER A 26 51.37 27.38 61.47
CA SER A 26 50.52 28.26 60.68
C SER A 26 49.36 27.42 60.16
N VAL A 27 48.17 27.71 60.69
CA VAL A 27 46.90 27.28 60.11
C VAL A 27 46.81 27.97 58.74
N LEU A 28 47.17 27.25 57.68
CA LEU A 28 46.72 27.58 56.33
C LEU A 28 45.26 27.17 56.25
N PRO A 29 44.35 28.02 55.76
CA PRO A 29 43.01 27.56 55.44
C PRO A 29 43.17 26.52 54.33
N VAL A 30 42.68 25.31 54.60
CA VAL A 30 42.32 24.37 53.54
C VAL A 30 41.28 25.12 52.72
N ILE A 31 41.69 25.63 51.56
CA ILE A 31 40.75 25.97 50.50
C ILE A 31 40.11 24.62 50.18
N GLY A 32 38.89 24.44 50.69
CA GLY A 32 38.06 23.33 50.25
C GLY A 32 38.05 23.39 48.74
N SER A 33 38.52 22.31 48.11
CA SER A 33 38.18 22.05 46.72
C SER A 33 36.66 22.04 46.68
N ASN A 34 36.06 23.13 46.20
CA ASN A 34 34.76 23.05 45.58
C ASN A 34 34.95 22.05 44.45
N VAL A 35 34.63 20.78 44.72
CA VAL A 35 34.23 19.87 43.65
C VAL A 35 32.93 20.50 43.16
N ILE A 36 33.07 21.34 42.15
CA ILE A 36 31.96 21.70 41.28
C ILE A 36 31.68 20.36 40.61
N ASP A 37 30.66 19.65 41.10
CA ASP A 37 30.13 18.50 40.39
C ASP A 37 29.61 19.09 39.07
N ALA A 38 30.43 19.00 38.03
CA ALA A 38 30.17 19.69 36.78
C ALA A 38 29.06 18.92 36.09
N SER A 39 27.81 19.34 36.32
CA SER A 39 26.66 18.83 35.61
C SER A 39 26.91 19.00 34.11
N ILE A 40 26.94 17.90 33.36
CA ILE A 40 27.16 17.97 31.92
C ILE A 40 26.04 18.77 31.25
N SER A 41 26.40 19.60 30.27
CA SER A 41 25.39 20.32 29.48
C SER A 41 24.69 19.39 28.50
N ARG A 42 23.56 19.83 27.93
CA ARG A 42 22.88 19.12 26.84
C ARG A 42 23.80 18.81 25.66
N THR A 43 24.70 19.76 25.34
CA THR A 43 25.66 19.61 24.25
C THR A 43 26.70 18.55 24.58
N ASP A 44 27.27 18.58 25.79
CA ASP A 44 28.25 17.58 26.23
C ASP A 44 27.61 16.18 26.27
N ALA A 45 26.36 16.07 26.76
CA ALA A 45 25.60 14.84 26.74
C ALA A 45 25.38 14.31 25.32
N TYR A 46 25.06 15.18 24.36
CA TYR A 46 24.88 14.78 22.97
C TYR A 46 26.19 14.30 22.32
N GLU A 47 27.32 14.97 22.59
CA GLU A 47 28.64 14.52 22.13
C GLU A 47 28.96 13.11 22.66
N LEU A 48 28.62 12.82 23.92
CA LEU A 48 28.75 11.48 24.49
C LEU A 48 27.87 10.44 23.75
N VAL A 49 26.63 10.80 23.39
CA VAL A 49 25.76 9.93 22.58
C VAL A 49 26.36 9.68 21.21
N ILE A 50 26.88 10.71 20.53
CA ILE A 50 27.51 10.55 19.22
C ILE A 50 28.71 9.59 19.32
N ASP A 51 29.61 9.84 20.25
CA ASP A 51 30.86 9.10 20.36
C ASP A 51 30.65 7.65 20.82
N GLN A 52 29.79 7.43 21.80
CA GLN A 52 29.67 6.13 22.49
C GLN A 52 28.48 5.29 22.02
N VAL A 53 27.44 5.91 21.46
CA VAL A 53 26.21 5.22 21.05
C VAL A 53 26.06 5.20 19.52
N LEU A 54 26.47 6.26 18.84
CA LEU A 54 26.35 6.38 17.37
C LEU A 54 27.68 6.14 16.63
N ASN A 55 28.70 5.64 17.32
CA ASN A 55 30.02 5.32 16.75
C ASN A 55 30.68 6.50 16.00
N GLY A 56 30.50 7.72 16.50
CA GLY A 56 31.11 8.94 15.97
C GLY A 56 30.44 9.50 14.71
N SER A 57 29.30 8.97 14.28
CA SER A 57 28.54 9.50 13.14
C SER A 57 27.05 9.53 13.44
N THR A 58 26.39 10.57 12.95
CA THR A 58 24.92 10.68 13.00
C THR A 58 24.28 10.42 11.64
N ASP A 59 25.07 9.95 10.66
CA ASP A 59 24.58 9.65 9.32
C ASP A 59 23.59 8.49 9.32
N GLY A 60 22.47 8.69 8.63
CA GLY A 60 21.38 7.72 8.60
C GLY A 60 20.51 7.68 9.85
N THR A 61 20.63 8.64 10.79
CA THR A 61 19.78 8.69 11.99
C THR A 61 19.12 10.06 12.18
N TRP A 62 17.97 10.06 12.87
CA TRP A 62 17.41 11.25 13.49
C TRP A 62 17.58 11.18 15.01
N ALA A 63 17.86 12.31 15.64
CA ALA A 63 18.17 12.41 17.06
C ALA A 63 17.41 13.57 17.70
N TYR A 64 16.76 13.26 18.82
CA TYR A 64 15.92 14.14 19.61
C TYR A 64 16.39 14.13 21.07
N VAL A 65 16.14 15.21 21.82
CA VAL A 65 16.53 15.33 23.22
C VAL A 65 15.49 16.10 24.03
N SER A 66 15.35 15.77 25.31
CA SER A 66 14.55 16.56 26.25
C SER A 66 15.01 18.02 26.29
N CYS A 67 14.06 18.96 26.39
CA CYS A 67 14.38 20.38 26.46
C CYS A 67 15.17 20.76 27.73
N GLU A 68 14.89 20.05 28.83
CA GLU A 68 15.55 20.16 30.13
C GLU A 68 15.92 18.76 30.63
N PRO A 69 16.79 18.62 31.65
CA PRO A 69 17.01 17.34 32.30
C PRO A 69 15.71 16.74 32.85
N VAL A 70 15.46 15.46 32.57
CA VAL A 70 14.34 14.71 33.14
C VAL A 70 14.66 14.29 34.56
N LYS A 71 13.63 14.18 35.41
CA LYS A 71 13.79 13.84 36.83
C LYS A 71 14.15 12.37 37.02
N ALA A 72 14.76 12.06 38.16
CA ALA A 72 14.99 10.69 38.61
C ALA A 72 13.73 9.82 38.52
N GLY A 73 13.85 8.64 37.90
CA GLY A 73 12.74 7.69 37.76
C GLY A 73 11.64 8.17 36.82
N THR A 74 11.90 9.13 35.92
CA THR A 74 10.92 9.52 34.90
C THR A 74 10.52 8.30 34.08
N VAL A 75 9.21 8.13 33.88
CA VAL A 75 8.65 7.08 33.03
C VAL A 75 8.44 7.66 31.64
N VAL A 76 8.97 6.97 30.63
CA VAL A 76 8.79 7.30 29.21
C VAL A 76 7.79 6.33 28.63
N GLU A 77 6.64 6.84 28.21
CA GLU A 77 5.58 6.06 27.54
C GLU A 77 5.88 5.95 26.04
N SER A 78 5.71 4.75 25.48
CA SER A 78 5.75 4.43 24.05
C SER A 78 4.42 3.82 23.61
N TRP A 79 4.28 3.45 22.34
CA TRP A 79 3.00 2.97 21.81
C TRP A 79 2.53 1.66 22.43
N TYR A 80 3.45 0.86 22.98
CA TYR A 80 3.17 -0.48 23.53
C TYR A 80 3.54 -0.67 25.00
N GLY A 81 3.85 0.41 25.71
CA GLY A 81 4.16 0.34 27.14
C GLY A 81 5.03 1.50 27.60
N SER A 82 5.85 1.25 28.61
CA SER A 82 6.71 2.28 29.17
C SER A 82 8.02 1.76 29.72
N ILE A 83 8.99 2.66 29.81
CA ILE A 83 10.32 2.42 30.38
C ILE A 83 10.54 3.40 31.52
N GLU A 84 10.91 2.88 32.68
CA GLU A 84 11.39 3.69 33.80
C GLU A 84 12.88 4.01 33.62
N LEU A 85 13.20 5.30 33.55
CA LEU A 85 14.57 5.78 33.46
C LEU A 85 15.30 5.62 34.82
N PRO A 86 16.64 5.69 34.84
CA PRO A 86 17.40 5.54 36.08
C PRO A 86 16.99 6.54 37.16
N GLN A 87 17.30 6.21 38.42
CA GLN A 87 16.97 7.04 39.59
C GLN A 87 17.88 8.27 39.76
N GLU A 88 18.40 8.79 38.65
CA GLU A 88 19.26 9.96 38.57
C GLU A 88 18.60 11.02 37.69
N GLU A 89 18.92 12.29 37.91
CA GLU A 89 18.55 13.36 36.98
C GLU A 89 19.48 13.32 35.75
N GLY A 90 18.96 13.60 34.56
CA GLY A 90 19.76 13.51 33.33
C GLY A 90 19.04 13.89 32.05
N TRP A 91 19.73 13.80 30.93
CA TRP A 91 19.22 14.09 29.60
C TRP A 91 18.62 12.83 28.97
N PHE A 92 17.42 12.94 28.44
CA PHE A 92 16.77 11.87 27.67
C PHE A 92 16.89 12.15 26.19
N PHE A 93 17.32 11.16 25.42
CA PHE A 93 17.42 11.20 23.97
C PHE A 93 16.60 10.08 23.34
N PHE A 94 16.02 10.39 22.19
CA PHE A 94 15.43 9.42 21.29
C PHE A 94 16.20 9.42 19.97
N ILE A 95 16.62 8.23 19.53
CA ILE A 95 17.37 8.02 18.30
C ILE A 95 16.53 7.12 17.39
N ASP A 96 16.15 7.65 16.25
CA ASP A 96 15.56 6.91 15.14
C ASP A 96 16.69 6.40 14.23
N ASP A 97 16.81 5.09 14.15
CA ASP A 97 17.86 4.39 13.39
C ASP A 97 17.48 4.13 11.92
N HIS A 98 16.22 4.35 11.54
CA HIS A 98 15.68 4.11 10.20
C HIS A 98 14.80 5.28 9.71
N PRO A 99 15.32 6.51 9.68
CA PRO A 99 14.53 7.67 9.28
C PRO A 99 13.95 7.48 7.87
N ARG A 100 12.66 7.80 7.71
CA ARG A 100 11.84 7.67 6.49
C ARG A 100 11.33 6.25 6.19
N ALA A 101 11.67 5.25 6.99
CA ALA A 101 10.82 4.07 7.08
C ALA A 101 9.50 4.46 7.75
N ASN A 102 8.45 3.70 7.46
CA ASN A 102 7.27 3.72 8.30
C ASN A 102 7.59 2.96 9.61
N TRP A 103 7.00 3.33 10.75
CA TRP A 103 7.08 2.53 11.97
C TRP A 103 6.47 1.14 11.72
N GLU A 104 6.79 0.10 12.49
CA GLU A 104 7.63 0.02 13.68
C GLU A 104 9.03 -0.49 13.30
N HIS A 105 10.10 0.10 13.80
CA HIS A 105 11.46 -0.33 13.47
C HIS A 105 12.42 -0.09 14.63
N PRO A 106 13.59 -0.77 14.68
CA PRO A 106 14.57 -0.54 15.71
C PRO A 106 14.86 0.96 15.91
N CYS A 107 14.82 1.39 17.15
CA CYS A 107 15.19 2.71 17.60
C CYS A 107 15.79 2.60 19.02
N ARG A 108 16.29 3.72 19.55
CA ARG A 108 16.96 3.71 20.87
C ARG A 108 16.50 4.87 21.73
N TYR A 109 16.22 4.55 22.99
CA TYR A 109 16.14 5.55 24.04
C TYR A 109 17.48 5.58 24.76
N VAL A 110 18.06 6.77 24.89
CA VAL A 110 19.36 6.95 25.52
C VAL A 110 19.20 7.94 26.66
N PHE A 111 19.57 7.53 27.87
CA PHE A 111 19.61 8.38 29.03
C PHE A 111 21.06 8.67 29.40
N VAL A 112 21.39 9.94 29.59
CA VAL A 112 22.72 10.37 30.05
C VAL A 112 22.54 11.13 31.36
N ASP A 113 23.01 10.57 32.46
CA ASP A 113 22.93 11.25 33.76
C ASP A 113 23.80 12.52 33.79
N LEU A 114 23.57 13.40 34.77
CA LEU A 114 24.33 14.65 34.89
C LEU A 114 25.85 14.48 35.13
N THR A 115 26.32 13.25 35.38
CA THR A 115 27.75 12.91 35.52
C THR A 115 28.37 12.35 34.25
N GLY A 116 27.57 12.04 33.22
CA GLY A 116 28.01 11.48 31.95
C GLY A 116 27.87 9.97 31.80
N ASN A 117 27.21 9.27 32.73
CA ASN A 117 26.95 7.84 32.53
C ASN A 117 25.78 7.65 31.57
N ILE A 118 25.96 6.74 30.62
CA ILE A 118 24.98 6.45 29.57
C ILE A 118 24.26 5.14 29.88
N THR A 119 22.93 5.17 29.80
CA THR A 119 22.07 3.98 29.74
C THR A 119 21.34 3.97 28.40
N VAL A 120 21.39 2.84 27.70
CA VAL A 120 20.72 2.67 26.40
C VAL A 120 19.64 1.61 26.54
N TYR A 121 18.45 1.92 26.07
CA TYR A 121 17.34 1.01 25.95
C TYR A 121 17.06 0.77 24.47
N THR A 122 16.99 -0.50 24.07
CA THR A 122 16.45 -0.88 22.77
C THR A 122 14.94 -0.62 22.80
N ALA A 123 14.46 0.08 21.78
CA ALA A 123 13.05 0.33 21.57
C ALA A 123 12.73 0.09 20.09
N THR A 124 11.46 0.13 19.75
CA THR A 124 10.97 -0.10 18.39
C THR A 124 9.93 0.95 17.98
N THR A 125 9.42 1.76 18.91
CA THR A 125 8.51 2.89 18.67
C THR A 125 9.06 4.19 19.26
N PRO A 126 8.63 5.35 18.76
CA PRO A 126 8.97 6.64 19.36
C PRO A 126 8.28 6.81 20.72
N PRO A 127 8.80 7.69 21.60
CA PRO A 127 8.06 8.05 22.80
C PRO A 127 6.81 8.84 22.41
N THR A 128 5.72 8.67 23.16
CA THR A 128 4.43 9.36 22.90
C THR A 128 4.53 10.89 23.02
N ASN A 129 5.55 11.40 23.72
CA ASN A 129 5.83 12.81 23.84
C ASN A 129 6.93 13.30 22.88
N LEU A 130 7.16 12.61 21.75
CA LEU A 130 8.17 12.99 20.75
C LEU A 130 8.06 14.46 20.32
N GLY A 131 6.83 14.98 20.17
CA GLY A 131 6.56 16.38 19.82
C GLY A 131 7.08 17.41 20.84
N GLU A 132 7.36 17.00 22.07
CA GLU A 132 7.92 17.85 23.13
C GLU A 132 9.46 17.89 23.11
N LEU A 133 10.11 16.97 22.37
CA LEU A 133 11.56 16.86 22.33
C LEU A 133 12.17 17.86 21.34
N ALA A 134 13.32 18.42 21.73
CA ALA A 134 14.13 19.24 20.83
C ALA A 134 14.84 18.36 19.79
N ILE A 135 14.75 18.77 18.53
CA ILE A 135 15.35 18.05 17.40
C ILE A 135 16.82 18.45 17.26
N LEU A 136 17.74 17.52 17.50
CA LEU A 136 19.19 17.73 17.37
C LEU A 136 19.68 17.46 15.96
N ARG A 137 19.18 16.38 15.35
CA ARG A 137 19.40 16.05 13.95
C ARG A 137 18.12 15.48 13.38
N GLY A 138 17.66 16.02 12.26
CA GLY A 138 16.45 15.55 11.60
C GLY A 138 15.52 16.71 11.28
N PRO A 139 14.22 16.43 11.16
CA PRO A 139 13.28 17.31 10.50
C PRO A 139 12.82 18.46 11.41
N GLN A 140 13.46 19.63 11.35
CA GLN A 140 13.07 20.77 12.19
C GLN A 140 11.83 21.51 11.65
N ALA A 141 10.66 21.18 12.19
CA ALA A 141 9.41 21.88 11.87
C ALA A 141 9.40 23.30 12.46
N LYS A 142 8.99 24.29 11.65
CA LYS A 142 8.78 25.67 12.09
C LYS A 142 7.29 25.92 12.28
N SER A 143 6.92 26.62 13.37
CA SER A 143 5.54 27.07 13.56
C SER A 143 5.20 28.16 12.53
N GLY A 144 4.13 27.95 11.77
CA GLY A 144 3.56 28.93 10.84
C GLY A 144 4.28 29.01 9.50
N ARG A 145 3.59 28.59 8.45
CA ARG A 145 3.83 29.06 7.08
C ARG A 145 2.57 29.81 6.63
N GLU A 146 2.49 31.10 6.92
CA GLU A 146 1.46 31.96 6.31
C GLU A 146 1.77 32.13 4.82
N GLY A 147 0.88 31.60 3.96
CA GLY A 147 0.90 31.80 2.50
C GLY A 147 0.37 30.59 1.73
N GLU A 148 -0.23 30.83 0.57
CA GLU A 148 -0.69 29.84 -0.42
C GLU A 148 0.49 29.04 -1.01
N VAL A 149 1.17 28.25 -0.19
CA VAL A 149 2.00 27.17 -0.72
C VAL A 149 1.08 26.01 -0.99
N GLN A 150 1.17 25.43 -2.19
CA GLN A 150 0.44 24.23 -2.58
C GLN A 150 0.88 23.07 -1.68
N THR A 151 0.29 22.97 -0.49
CA THR A 151 0.47 21.83 0.44
C THR A 151 -0.28 20.60 -0.03
N LYS A 152 -1.20 20.80 -0.98
CA LYS A 152 -2.00 19.78 -1.63
C LYS A 152 -1.31 19.37 -2.93
N ARG A 153 -0.91 18.11 -3.02
CA ARG A 153 -0.44 17.50 -4.27
C ARG A 153 -1.59 16.76 -4.91
N TYR A 154 -2.55 17.54 -5.42
CA TYR A 154 -3.66 16.95 -6.16
C TYR A 154 -3.13 16.18 -7.36
N PRO A 155 -3.55 14.92 -7.53
CA PRO A 155 -3.23 14.16 -8.73
C PRO A 155 -3.73 14.91 -9.97
N SER A 156 -2.86 15.05 -10.95
CA SER A 156 -3.20 15.61 -12.26
C SER A 156 -3.66 14.50 -13.18
N ILE A 157 -4.93 14.08 -13.05
CA ILE A 157 -5.52 13.07 -13.93
C ILE A 157 -5.73 13.69 -15.32
N THR A 158 -4.91 13.28 -16.29
CA THR A 158 -5.00 13.77 -17.68
C THR A 158 -5.55 12.72 -18.64
N GLN A 159 -5.48 11.45 -18.26
CA GLN A 159 -6.05 10.35 -19.02
C GLN A 159 -7.58 10.31 -18.82
N GLN A 160 -8.32 10.57 -19.91
CA GLN A 160 -9.76 10.37 -19.95
C GLN A 160 -10.04 8.94 -20.42
N MET A 161 -10.41 8.06 -19.50
CA MET A 161 -11.07 6.80 -19.87
C MET A 161 -12.51 7.10 -20.29
N ALA A 162 -13.16 6.16 -20.99
CA ALA A 162 -14.59 6.28 -21.25
C ALA A 162 -15.31 6.49 -19.91
N ALA A 163 -16.26 7.43 -19.86
CA ALA A 163 -16.96 7.73 -18.63
C ALA A 163 -17.52 6.42 -18.04
N PRO A 164 -17.24 6.13 -16.76
CA PRO A 164 -17.71 4.91 -16.12
C PRO A 164 -19.24 4.83 -16.22
N ASP A 165 -19.75 3.62 -16.45
CA ASP A 165 -21.18 3.38 -16.52
C ASP A 165 -21.79 3.66 -15.13
N GLN A 166 -22.75 4.59 -15.08
CA GLN A 166 -23.36 5.05 -13.84
C GLN A 166 -24.10 3.92 -13.10
N GLU A 167 -24.59 2.89 -13.81
CA GLU A 167 -25.20 1.71 -13.18
C GLU A 167 -24.13 0.83 -12.50
N ALA A 168 -22.91 0.82 -13.04
CA ALA A 168 -21.78 0.09 -12.48
C ALA A 168 -21.20 0.77 -11.24
N SER A 169 -21.16 2.11 -11.22
CA SER A 169 -20.72 2.92 -10.07
C SER A 169 -21.47 2.64 -8.77
N GLU A 170 -22.77 2.32 -8.87
CA GLU A 170 -23.62 1.99 -7.72
C GLU A 170 -23.21 0.68 -7.02
N HIS A 171 -22.39 -0.15 -7.67
CA HIS A 171 -21.93 -1.45 -7.18
C HIS A 171 -20.47 -1.43 -6.69
N LEU A 172 -19.84 -0.26 -6.67
CA LEU A 172 -18.44 -0.08 -6.29
C LEU A 172 -18.36 0.63 -4.95
N TYR A 173 -17.78 -0.03 -3.94
CA TYR A 173 -17.58 0.51 -2.60
C TYR A 173 -16.11 0.49 -2.22
N ALA A 174 -15.67 1.49 -1.45
CA ALA A 174 -14.30 1.55 -0.97
C ALA A 174 -14.19 1.93 0.51
N VAL A 175 -13.16 1.42 1.17
CA VAL A 175 -12.74 1.85 2.51
C VAL A 175 -11.27 2.22 2.45
N ILE A 176 -10.95 3.48 2.70
CA ILE A 176 -9.58 4.00 2.72
C ILE A 176 -9.19 4.30 4.18
N ILE A 177 -8.06 3.74 4.63
CA ILE A 177 -7.61 3.82 6.03
C ILE A 177 -6.20 4.40 6.09
N SER A 178 -6.02 5.48 6.84
CA SER A 178 -4.72 6.07 7.14
C SER A 178 -4.71 6.75 8.50
N GLY A 179 -3.93 6.26 9.46
CA GLY A 179 -3.93 6.74 10.84
C GLY A 179 -2.84 7.75 11.14
N GLY A 180 -1.56 7.45 10.89
CA GLY A 180 -0.42 8.33 11.18
C GLY A 180 -0.05 8.43 12.67
N TYR A 181 -0.71 7.68 13.55
CA TYR A 181 -0.57 7.64 15.01
C TYR A 181 -0.84 8.96 15.76
N ASP A 182 -0.07 9.99 15.50
CA ASP A 182 -0.16 11.30 16.14
C ASP A 182 0.45 12.39 15.24
N LEU A 183 0.33 13.65 15.64
CA LEU A 183 0.89 14.80 14.89
C LEU A 183 2.40 14.67 14.58
N ALA A 184 3.18 13.99 15.43
CA ALA A 184 4.62 13.86 15.22
C ALA A 184 4.96 12.83 14.14
N ASN A 185 4.06 11.87 13.91
CA ASN A 185 4.27 10.71 13.04
C ASN A 185 3.35 10.69 11.81
N ASN A 186 2.29 11.50 11.77
CA ASN A 186 1.43 11.60 10.60
C ASN A 186 2.08 12.45 9.51
N TRP A 187 2.69 11.81 8.52
CA TRP A 187 3.44 12.48 7.46
C TRP A 187 2.55 12.84 6.27
N CYS A 188 2.85 13.96 5.61
CA CYS A 188 2.11 14.39 4.42
C CYS A 188 2.08 13.37 3.26
N ARG A 189 2.98 12.39 3.24
CA ARG A 189 2.96 11.32 2.24
C ARG A 189 1.72 10.43 2.33
N TYR A 190 1.25 10.15 3.55
CA TYR A 190 0.03 9.36 3.76
C TYR A 190 -1.20 10.05 3.17
N TRP A 191 -1.30 11.37 3.40
CA TRP A 191 -2.34 12.18 2.78
C TRP A 191 -2.22 12.14 1.24
N ASN A 192 -1.02 12.24 0.69
CA ASN A 192 -0.82 12.20 -0.77
C ASN A 192 -1.20 10.82 -1.36
N ASP A 193 -0.87 9.72 -0.71
CA ASP A 193 -1.25 8.37 -1.11
C ASP A 193 -2.78 8.21 -1.12
N VAL A 194 -3.45 8.65 -0.05
CA VAL A 194 -4.93 8.63 0.03
C VAL A 194 -5.57 9.52 -1.02
N ALA A 195 -5.09 10.75 -1.19
CA ALA A 195 -5.58 11.65 -2.23
C ALA A 195 -5.44 11.03 -3.62
N PHE A 196 -4.33 10.34 -3.88
CA PHE A 196 -4.09 9.71 -5.17
C PHE A 196 -5.03 8.54 -5.47
N ILE A 197 -5.21 7.61 -4.51
CA ILE A 197 -6.13 6.51 -4.71
C ILE A 197 -7.58 6.99 -4.74
N TYR A 198 -7.98 7.93 -3.89
CA TYR A 198 -9.32 8.51 -3.88
C TYR A 198 -9.67 9.12 -5.25
N THR A 199 -8.80 10.01 -5.74
CA THR A 199 -8.96 10.64 -7.07
C THR A 199 -9.00 9.59 -8.19
N THR A 200 -8.24 8.50 -8.06
CA THR A 200 -8.26 7.39 -9.03
C THR A 200 -9.60 6.67 -9.02
N LEU A 201 -10.15 6.37 -7.84
CA LEU A 201 -11.44 5.70 -7.70
C LEU A 201 -12.57 6.57 -8.28
N THR A 202 -12.62 7.86 -7.97
CA THR A 202 -13.69 8.76 -8.43
C THR A 202 -13.55 9.10 -9.92
N GLN A 203 -12.36 9.53 -10.36
CA GLN A 203 -12.20 10.10 -11.71
C GLN A 203 -11.92 9.07 -12.82
N ILE A 204 -11.36 7.90 -12.49
CA ILE A 204 -11.05 6.86 -13.49
C ILE A 204 -12.08 5.75 -13.45
N TYR A 205 -12.47 5.32 -12.25
CA TYR A 205 -13.35 4.17 -12.07
C TYR A 205 -14.79 4.53 -11.72
N GLY A 206 -15.06 5.80 -11.39
CA GLY A 206 -16.41 6.31 -11.19
C GLY A 206 -17.06 5.87 -9.90
N TYR A 207 -16.30 5.57 -8.85
CA TYR A 207 -16.88 5.34 -7.53
C TYR A 207 -17.68 6.58 -7.14
N ALA A 208 -18.89 6.39 -6.62
CA ALA A 208 -19.66 7.47 -6.04
C ALA A 208 -19.02 7.87 -4.70
N ASP A 209 -18.92 9.17 -4.42
CA ASP A 209 -18.25 9.67 -3.21
C ASP A 209 -18.91 9.10 -1.94
N ASP A 210 -20.24 8.93 -1.93
CA ASP A 210 -20.98 8.34 -0.81
C ASP A 210 -20.83 6.81 -0.68
N HIS A 211 -20.08 6.17 -1.60
CA HIS A 211 -19.66 4.77 -1.52
C HIS A 211 -18.18 4.61 -1.13
N ILE A 212 -17.45 5.71 -0.94
CA ILE A 212 -16.06 5.70 -0.47
C ILE A 212 -16.04 6.18 0.99
N TYR A 213 -15.60 5.32 1.89
CA TYR A 213 -15.47 5.63 3.31
C TYR A 213 -14.02 5.93 3.63
N VAL A 214 -13.70 7.18 3.96
CA VAL A 214 -12.33 7.60 4.27
C VAL A 214 -12.15 7.80 5.77
N LEU A 215 -11.30 6.97 6.36
CA LEU A 215 -10.81 7.12 7.72
C LEU A 215 -9.39 7.67 7.66
N MET A 216 -9.20 8.92 8.05
CA MET A 216 -7.90 9.59 8.03
C MET A 216 -7.61 10.32 9.35
N ALA A 217 -6.44 10.06 9.96
CA ALA A 217 -5.91 10.79 11.10
C ALA A 217 -6.95 11.11 12.19
N ASP A 218 -7.10 12.37 12.59
CA ASP A 218 -8.12 12.83 13.55
C ASP A 218 -9.49 13.16 12.92
N GLY A 219 -9.67 12.83 11.64
CA GLY A 219 -10.91 12.91 10.91
C GLY A 219 -11.17 14.32 10.38
N THR A 220 -12.20 14.97 10.91
CA THR A 220 -12.63 16.31 10.51
C THR A 220 -12.31 17.39 11.53
N ASP A 221 -11.46 17.08 12.53
CA ASP A 221 -11.00 18.07 13.50
C ASP A 221 -10.14 19.12 12.77
N PRO A 222 -10.43 20.43 12.92
CA PRO A 222 -9.65 21.48 12.26
C PRO A 222 -8.29 21.75 12.92
N GLY A 223 -7.93 21.01 13.97
CA GLY A 223 -6.62 21.06 14.62
C GLY A 223 -5.48 20.59 13.72
N ASP A 224 -4.25 20.96 14.09
CA ASP A 224 -3.06 20.45 13.41
C ASP A 224 -2.87 18.96 13.75
N ASP A 225 -2.87 18.12 12.72
CA ASP A 225 -2.73 16.67 12.83
C ASP A 225 -1.63 16.12 11.90
N ARG A 226 -1.10 16.94 10.97
CA ARG A 226 -0.23 16.50 9.89
C ARG A 226 1.12 17.21 9.87
N ARG A 227 2.16 16.42 9.60
CA ARG A 227 3.55 16.84 9.47
C ARG A 227 3.94 16.94 8.01
N VAL A 228 4.20 18.16 7.56
CA VAL A 228 4.46 18.44 6.15
C VAL A 228 5.93 18.75 5.91
N TYR A 229 6.41 18.34 4.74
CA TYR A 229 7.71 18.76 4.24
C TYR A 229 7.70 19.06 2.74
N GLU A 230 8.64 19.92 2.34
CA GLU A 230 8.86 20.25 0.94
C GLU A 230 10.36 20.46 0.68
N TRP A 231 10.82 19.90 -0.45
CA TRP A 231 12.19 20.06 -0.91
C TRP A 231 12.46 21.51 -1.34
N ASN A 232 13.36 22.17 -0.62
CA ASN A 232 13.85 23.49 -0.98
C ASN A 232 15.07 23.37 -1.89
N SER A 233 14.86 23.51 -3.20
CA SER A 233 15.92 23.40 -4.21
C SER A 233 17.04 24.45 -4.07
N THR A 234 16.78 25.58 -3.40
CA THR A 234 17.78 26.64 -3.19
C THR A 234 18.71 26.30 -2.03
N ARG A 235 18.17 25.75 -0.93
CA ARG A 235 18.95 25.33 0.24
C ARG A 235 19.53 23.91 0.09
N GLY A 236 18.93 23.08 -0.75
CA GLY A 236 19.29 21.66 -0.88
C GLY A 236 18.87 20.84 0.34
N ASP A 237 17.79 21.24 1.01
CA ASP A 237 17.24 20.57 2.20
C ASP A 237 15.71 20.58 2.18
N PHE A 238 15.09 19.86 3.11
CA PHE A 238 13.65 19.91 3.33
C PHE A 238 13.28 21.03 4.31
N GLU A 239 12.24 21.78 3.98
CA GLU A 239 11.51 22.64 4.93
C GLU A 239 10.39 21.83 5.56
N TYR A 240 10.15 22.00 6.87
CA TYR A 240 9.11 21.28 7.61
C TYR A 240 8.17 22.26 8.32
N TRP A 241 6.89 21.91 8.40
CA TRP A 241 5.87 22.59 9.18
C TRP A 241 4.77 21.60 9.57
N ILE A 242 3.78 22.08 10.33
CA ILE A 242 2.58 21.34 10.70
C ILE A 242 1.36 22.07 10.14
N ASP A 243 0.34 21.31 9.74
CA ASP A 243 -0.97 21.81 9.35
C ASP A 243 -2.06 20.79 9.74
N SER A 244 -3.32 21.15 9.48
CA SER A 244 -4.46 20.24 9.47
C SER A 244 -4.55 19.55 8.10
N SER A 245 -4.77 18.25 8.09
CA SER A 245 -4.99 17.43 6.90
C SER A 245 -6.15 18.02 6.08
N PRO A 246 -5.92 18.37 4.80
CA PRO A 246 -6.99 18.80 3.93
C PRO A 246 -8.08 17.73 3.81
N LEU A 247 -9.33 18.12 4.02
CA LEU A 247 -10.47 17.20 3.91
C LEU A 247 -10.86 16.92 2.45
N ASP A 248 -10.51 17.85 1.55
CA ASP A 248 -10.73 17.82 0.11
C ASP A 248 -9.52 17.15 -0.58
N LEU A 249 -9.68 15.88 -0.93
CA LEU A 249 -8.68 14.96 -1.46
C LEU A 249 -8.49 15.08 -2.97
N ASP A 250 -9.54 15.37 -3.73
CA ASP A 250 -9.48 15.43 -5.20
C ASP A 250 -9.52 16.86 -5.79
N GLY A 251 -9.83 17.86 -4.97
CA GLY A 251 -9.79 19.27 -5.32
C GLY A 251 -11.06 19.82 -5.93
N ASP A 252 -12.18 19.11 -5.83
CA ASP A 252 -13.47 19.55 -6.38
C ASP A 252 -14.17 20.61 -5.50
N GLY A 253 -13.73 20.75 -4.24
CA GLY A 253 -14.16 21.76 -3.30
C GLY A 253 -15.19 21.28 -2.26
N ASP A 254 -15.56 20.01 -2.24
CA ASP A 254 -16.18 19.37 -1.08
C ASP A 254 -15.16 18.56 -0.25
N GLY A 255 -15.63 17.82 0.75
CA GLY A 255 -14.74 17.18 1.73
C GLY A 255 -15.02 15.69 1.78
N ASP A 256 -13.97 14.90 1.62
CA ASP A 256 -14.01 13.46 1.40
C ASP A 256 -13.66 12.63 2.65
N VAL A 257 -13.07 13.27 3.66
CA VAL A 257 -12.70 12.60 4.92
C VAL A 257 -13.90 12.49 5.86
N ASP A 258 -14.31 11.26 6.17
CA ASP A 258 -15.49 11.00 7.00
C ASP A 258 -15.18 10.92 8.49
N TYR A 259 -14.15 10.15 8.86
CA TYR A 259 -13.92 9.71 10.24
C TYR A 259 -12.46 9.80 10.66
N ALA A 260 -12.26 10.02 11.96
CA ALA A 260 -10.97 9.75 12.59
C ALA A 260 -10.64 8.27 12.49
N THR A 261 -9.37 7.93 12.26
CA THR A 261 -8.91 6.56 12.12
C THR A 261 -8.79 5.92 13.49
N THR A 262 -9.85 5.29 13.98
CA THR A 262 -9.90 4.60 15.29
C THR A 262 -10.59 3.25 15.13
N ARG A 263 -10.35 2.30 16.03
CA ARG A 263 -11.05 1.01 15.98
C ARG A 263 -12.57 1.17 16.01
N ALA A 264 -13.07 2.11 16.82
CA ALA A 264 -14.50 2.37 16.94
C ALA A 264 -15.12 2.83 15.61
N ASN A 265 -14.43 3.69 14.86
CA ASN A 265 -14.91 4.16 13.56
C ASN A 265 -14.75 3.11 12.47
N ILE A 266 -13.67 2.31 12.48
CA ILE A 266 -13.53 1.13 11.60
C ILE A 266 -14.72 0.19 11.81
N THR A 267 -15.03 -0.16 13.07
CA THR A 267 -16.19 -0.99 13.41
C THR A 267 -17.49 -0.38 12.88
N ALA A 268 -17.68 0.93 13.05
CA ALA A 268 -18.89 1.62 12.58
C ALA A 268 -19.05 1.57 11.06
N VAL A 269 -17.95 1.76 10.31
CA VAL A 269 -17.95 1.69 8.84
C VAL A 269 -18.26 0.28 8.36
N PHE A 270 -17.60 -0.75 8.90
CA PHE A 270 -17.88 -2.13 8.51
C PHE A 270 -19.27 -2.62 8.96
N ASP A 271 -19.80 -2.12 10.09
CA ASP A 271 -21.19 -2.36 10.49
C ASP A 271 -22.18 -1.74 9.49
N ALA A 272 -21.92 -0.51 9.00
CA ALA A 272 -22.76 0.14 8.00
C ALA A 272 -22.72 -0.60 6.65
N LEU A 273 -21.51 -0.95 6.19
CA LEU A 273 -21.32 -1.71 4.95
C LEU A 273 -21.98 -3.08 5.01
N SER A 274 -21.95 -3.77 6.17
CA SER A 274 -22.57 -5.10 6.33
C SER A 274 -24.09 -5.11 6.04
N GLY A 275 -24.76 -3.96 6.19
CA GLY A 275 -26.18 -3.78 5.88
C GLY A 275 -26.44 -3.26 4.46
N THR A 276 -25.40 -2.95 3.70
CA THR A 276 -25.46 -2.22 2.43
C THR A 276 -24.98 -3.09 1.26
N ILE A 277 -23.79 -3.67 1.38
CA ILE A 277 -23.13 -4.39 0.27
C ILE A 277 -23.49 -5.88 0.23
N GLY A 278 -23.73 -6.39 -0.97
CA GLY A 278 -24.14 -7.78 -1.23
C GLY A 278 -23.93 -8.21 -2.68
N ALA A 279 -24.85 -9.04 -3.20
CA ALA A 279 -24.73 -9.63 -4.53
C ALA A 279 -24.59 -8.56 -5.63
N GLY A 280 -23.59 -8.73 -6.50
CA GLY A 280 -23.25 -7.78 -7.56
C GLY A 280 -22.32 -6.65 -7.14
N ASP A 281 -22.11 -6.43 -5.84
CA ASP A 281 -21.23 -5.37 -5.33
C ASP A 281 -19.78 -5.86 -5.19
N SER A 282 -18.85 -4.91 -5.19
CA SER A 282 -17.44 -5.15 -4.83
C SER A 282 -16.96 -4.15 -3.78
N LEU A 283 -16.03 -4.59 -2.95
CA LEU A 283 -15.38 -3.75 -1.94
C LEU A 283 -13.88 -3.64 -2.22
N PHE A 284 -13.38 -2.42 -2.33
CA PHE A 284 -11.97 -2.12 -2.31
C PHE A 284 -11.53 -1.61 -0.93
N VAL A 285 -10.46 -2.16 -0.36
CA VAL A 285 -9.88 -1.72 0.91
C VAL A 285 -8.44 -1.28 0.66
N PHE A 286 -8.15 -0.02 0.96
CA PHE A 286 -6.81 0.55 0.85
C PHE A 286 -6.33 1.03 2.21
N ALA A 287 -5.18 0.55 2.67
CA ALA A 287 -4.55 1.00 3.89
C ALA A 287 -3.14 1.53 3.61
N THR A 288 -2.86 2.77 4.00
CA THR A 288 -1.51 3.36 3.98
C THR A 288 -1.21 4.04 5.31
N ASP A 289 -0.18 3.57 6.01
CA ASP A 289 0.20 4.05 7.33
C ASP A 289 1.55 3.44 7.78
N HIS A 290 1.90 3.67 9.03
CA HIS A 290 2.69 2.84 9.91
C HIS A 290 2.08 1.46 10.19
N GLY A 291 2.98 0.55 10.54
CA GLY A 291 2.72 -0.82 10.91
C GLY A 291 3.41 -1.26 12.16
N SER A 292 3.16 -2.48 12.60
CA SER A 292 3.96 -3.12 13.64
C SER A 292 3.77 -4.63 13.59
N TYR A 293 4.64 -5.35 14.29
CA TYR A 293 4.53 -6.78 14.47
C TYR A 293 4.77 -7.17 15.92
N ASN A 294 3.74 -7.70 16.57
CA ASN A 294 3.86 -8.25 17.90
C ASN A 294 4.48 -9.64 17.83
N THR A 295 5.79 -9.72 18.05
CA THR A 295 6.56 -10.99 18.03
C THR A 295 6.11 -12.02 19.07
N SER A 296 5.46 -11.61 20.15
CA SER A 296 4.99 -12.53 21.21
C SER A 296 3.70 -13.23 20.82
N THR A 297 2.79 -12.52 20.14
CA THR A 297 1.53 -13.08 19.64
C THR A 297 1.61 -13.51 18.18
N GLN A 298 2.70 -13.17 17.48
CA GLN A 298 2.89 -13.33 16.04
C GLN A 298 1.80 -12.65 15.21
N LYS A 299 1.46 -11.40 15.58
CA LYS A 299 0.38 -10.64 14.94
C LYS A 299 0.90 -9.37 14.31
N ALA A 300 0.52 -9.12 13.07
CA ALA A 300 0.69 -7.82 12.45
C ALA A 300 -0.32 -6.81 13.00
N VAL A 301 0.05 -5.54 12.92
CA VAL A 301 -0.70 -4.43 13.49
C VAL A 301 -0.77 -3.33 12.46
N LEU A 302 -1.98 -2.81 12.24
CA LEU A 302 -2.20 -1.57 11.52
C LEU A 302 -2.30 -0.46 12.57
N ILE A 303 -1.43 0.52 12.44
CA ILE A 303 -1.45 1.68 13.31
C ILE A 303 -2.65 2.56 12.94
N LEU A 304 -3.25 3.20 13.92
CA LEU A 304 -4.40 4.10 13.76
C LEU A 304 -4.09 5.42 14.49
N TRP A 305 -5.01 6.38 14.55
CA TRP A 305 -4.81 7.64 15.27
C TRP A 305 -4.97 7.46 16.78
N GLY A 306 -3.86 7.50 17.52
CA GLY A 306 -3.80 7.26 18.96
C GLY A 306 -4.26 5.85 19.39
N ASP A 307 -4.41 4.94 18.44
CA ASP A 307 -4.97 3.59 18.59
C ASP A 307 -4.23 2.64 17.63
N TYR A 308 -4.60 1.37 17.63
CA TYR A 308 -4.07 0.36 16.70
C TYR A 308 -5.06 -0.79 16.58
N ILE A 309 -4.96 -1.59 15.52
CA ILE A 309 -5.76 -2.81 15.34
C ILE A 309 -4.90 -3.98 14.89
N TYR A 310 -5.11 -5.15 15.51
CA TYR A 310 -4.43 -6.38 15.09
C TYR A 310 -5.04 -6.95 13.81
N ASP A 311 -4.24 -7.71 13.06
CA ASP A 311 -4.65 -8.51 11.90
C ASP A 311 -5.96 -9.30 12.11
N ASP A 312 -6.07 -10.05 13.21
CA ASP A 312 -7.25 -10.85 13.51
C ASP A 312 -8.47 -9.99 13.90
N GLU A 313 -8.27 -8.88 14.60
CA GLU A 313 -9.32 -7.91 14.92
C GLU A 313 -9.86 -7.24 13.65
N PHE A 314 -8.97 -6.80 12.75
CA PHE A 314 -9.39 -6.21 11.47
C PHE A 314 -10.09 -7.24 10.57
N THR A 315 -9.65 -8.50 10.61
CA THR A 315 -10.30 -9.61 9.92
C THR A 315 -11.74 -9.83 10.40
N LEU A 316 -12.02 -9.66 11.70
CA LEU A 316 -13.39 -9.73 12.21
C LEU A 316 -14.28 -8.63 11.63
N GLU A 317 -13.73 -7.44 11.39
CA GLU A 317 -14.44 -6.32 10.76
C GLU A 317 -14.71 -6.61 9.28
N LEU A 318 -13.69 -7.03 8.52
CA LEU A 318 -13.85 -7.38 7.11
C LEU A 318 -14.84 -8.53 6.90
N ASN A 319 -14.87 -9.51 7.81
CA ASN A 319 -15.78 -10.66 7.71
C ASN A 319 -17.24 -10.33 8.06
N LYS A 320 -17.57 -9.09 8.40
CA LYS A 320 -18.97 -8.64 8.46
C LYS A 320 -19.58 -8.45 7.07
N ILE A 321 -18.74 -8.25 6.05
CA ILE A 321 -19.17 -8.08 4.67
C ILE A 321 -19.87 -9.33 4.17
N SER A 322 -21.00 -9.13 3.47
CA SER A 322 -21.84 -10.21 2.97
C SER A 322 -21.05 -11.21 2.13
N ASN A 323 -21.27 -12.49 2.39
CA ASN A 323 -20.71 -13.59 1.60
C ASN A 323 -21.18 -13.61 0.14
N GLU A 324 -22.23 -12.83 -0.19
CA GLU A 324 -22.73 -12.66 -1.56
C GLU A 324 -22.00 -11.55 -2.33
N THR A 325 -21.17 -10.74 -1.67
CA THR A 325 -20.32 -9.73 -2.33
C THR A 325 -19.38 -10.43 -3.31
N GLU A 326 -19.31 -9.93 -4.55
CA GLU A 326 -18.59 -10.60 -5.64
C GLU A 326 -17.09 -10.67 -5.34
N ALA A 327 -16.51 -9.53 -4.96
CA ALA A 327 -15.08 -9.42 -4.72
C ALA A 327 -14.72 -8.46 -3.58
N VAL A 328 -13.65 -8.79 -2.85
CA VAL A 328 -12.98 -7.92 -1.90
C VAL A 328 -11.50 -7.77 -2.32
N MET A 329 -11.13 -6.57 -2.74
CA MET A 329 -9.79 -6.24 -3.21
C MET A 329 -9.06 -5.43 -2.15
N ILE A 330 -7.88 -5.88 -1.72
CA ILE A 330 -7.19 -5.32 -0.55
C ILE A 330 -5.77 -4.87 -0.94
N VAL A 331 -5.40 -3.65 -0.56
CA VAL A 331 -4.03 -3.14 -0.70
C VAL A 331 -3.57 -2.59 0.64
N MET A 332 -2.43 -3.06 1.13
CA MET A 332 -1.87 -2.61 2.42
C MET A 332 -0.41 -2.17 2.25
N ALA A 333 -0.15 -0.88 2.37
CA ALA A 333 1.15 -0.27 2.08
C ALA A 333 2.04 -0.04 3.32
N GLN A 334 1.57 -0.45 4.50
CA GLN A 334 2.24 -0.25 5.78
C GLN A 334 3.31 -1.33 6.10
N CYS A 335 4.17 -1.09 7.11
CA CYS A 335 5.20 -2.04 7.55
C CYS A 335 4.61 -3.38 8.03
N PHE A 336 5.29 -4.50 7.83
CA PHE A 336 4.80 -5.83 8.20
C PHE A 336 3.45 -6.21 7.55
N SER A 337 3.04 -5.54 6.47
CA SER A 337 1.74 -5.74 5.81
C SER A 337 1.49 -7.16 5.32
N GLY A 338 2.53 -7.88 4.91
CA GLY A 338 2.44 -9.30 4.57
C GLY A 338 1.86 -10.19 5.69
N GLY A 339 1.95 -9.76 6.95
CA GLY A 339 1.38 -10.50 8.08
C GLY A 339 -0.15 -10.56 8.09
N PHE A 340 -0.83 -9.64 7.40
CA PHE A 340 -2.29 -9.64 7.28
C PHE A 340 -2.84 -10.68 6.28
N ILE A 341 -1.99 -11.21 5.40
CA ILE A 341 -2.43 -12.07 4.28
C ILE A 341 -3.12 -13.34 4.79
N ALA A 342 -2.55 -13.98 5.81
CA ALA A 342 -3.07 -15.25 6.31
C ALA A 342 -4.48 -15.14 6.91
N ASP A 343 -4.81 -13.99 7.49
CA ASP A 343 -6.09 -13.74 8.16
C ASP A 343 -7.14 -13.11 7.22
N LEU A 344 -6.73 -12.17 6.34
CA LEU A 344 -7.67 -11.48 5.45
C LEU A 344 -8.05 -12.28 4.20
N LEU A 345 -7.16 -13.16 3.71
CA LEU A 345 -7.41 -13.90 2.47
C LEU A 345 -8.53 -14.96 2.61
N PRO A 346 -8.64 -15.72 3.72
CA PRO A 346 -9.75 -16.65 3.90
C PRO A 346 -11.10 -15.93 3.92
N GLY A 347 -11.97 -16.26 2.95
CA GLY A 347 -13.32 -15.73 2.82
C GLY A 347 -14.15 -16.61 1.88
N SER A 348 -15.45 -16.34 1.79
CA SER A 348 -16.32 -16.96 0.78
C SER A 348 -16.46 -16.11 -0.49
N GLN A 349 -16.11 -14.82 -0.41
CA GLN A 349 -15.97 -13.95 -1.56
C GLN A 349 -14.67 -14.26 -2.31
N ASP A 350 -14.59 -13.82 -3.57
CA ASP A 350 -13.30 -13.71 -4.23
C ASP A 350 -12.48 -12.63 -3.53
N ARG A 351 -11.28 -12.96 -3.07
CA ARG A 351 -10.40 -12.02 -2.36
C ARG A 351 -9.04 -11.96 -2.99
N VAL A 352 -8.52 -10.74 -3.08
CA VAL A 352 -7.11 -10.49 -3.41
C VAL A 352 -6.52 -9.54 -2.39
N ILE A 353 -5.24 -9.74 -2.10
CA ILE A 353 -4.47 -8.86 -1.24
C ILE A 353 -3.08 -8.62 -1.83
N ALA A 354 -2.71 -7.34 -1.90
CA ALA A 354 -1.38 -6.88 -2.26
C ALA A 354 -0.78 -6.10 -1.08
N THR A 355 0.46 -6.41 -0.71
CA THR A 355 1.14 -5.80 0.45
C THR A 355 2.49 -5.20 0.03
N ALA A 356 2.88 -4.08 0.64
CA ALA A 356 4.16 -3.42 0.33
C ALA A 356 5.38 -4.23 0.77
N CYS A 357 5.25 -5.02 1.82
CA CYS A 357 6.37 -5.79 2.36
C CYS A 357 5.89 -7.12 2.94
N ASN A 358 6.83 -8.00 3.32
CA ASN A 358 6.49 -9.25 4.02
C ASN A 358 6.25 -9.01 5.52
N GLU A 359 5.81 -10.07 6.23
CA GLU A 359 5.45 -10.03 7.66
C GLU A 359 6.58 -9.62 8.63
N THR A 360 7.82 -9.53 8.16
CA THR A 360 9.01 -9.21 8.97
C THR A 360 9.78 -7.97 8.49
N GLU A 361 9.24 -7.25 7.50
CA GLU A 361 9.93 -6.16 6.83
C GLU A 361 9.25 -4.81 7.01
N LEU A 362 10.03 -3.76 6.80
CA LEU A 362 9.56 -2.38 6.76
C LEU A 362 9.06 -2.04 5.38
N SER A 363 8.16 -1.06 5.32
CA SER A 363 7.81 -0.32 4.10
C SER A 363 8.48 1.06 4.11
N TRP A 364 8.69 1.63 2.93
CA TRP A 364 9.51 2.84 2.78
C TRP A 364 8.84 3.98 2.00
N ALA A 365 9.16 5.20 2.42
CA ALA A 365 8.86 6.40 1.65
C ALA A 365 9.69 6.46 0.36
N MET A 366 9.08 6.91 -0.74
CA MET A 366 9.66 6.90 -2.08
C MET A 366 10.71 7.99 -2.33
N LEU A 367 11.89 7.60 -2.81
CA LEU A 367 12.91 8.56 -3.28
C LEU A 367 12.45 9.34 -4.54
N PRO A 368 12.99 10.54 -4.82
CA PRO A 368 13.99 11.27 -4.02
C PRO A 368 13.38 12.22 -2.98
N TYR A 369 12.07 12.48 -3.08
CA TYR A 369 11.43 13.54 -2.31
C TYR A 369 10.54 13.06 -1.17
N TYR A 370 10.27 11.75 -1.10
CA TYR A 370 9.49 11.12 -0.05
C TYR A 370 8.04 11.59 0.00
N TYR A 371 7.48 12.10 -1.09
CA TYR A 371 6.12 12.61 -1.09
C TYR A 371 5.04 11.52 -1.08
N TYR A 372 5.41 10.28 -1.32
CA TYR A 372 4.53 9.11 -1.30
C TYR A 372 5.29 7.94 -0.66
N ASP A 373 4.58 6.91 -0.21
CA ASP A 373 5.18 5.59 0.03
C ASP A 373 5.42 4.85 -1.31
N GLU A 374 6.51 4.09 -1.42
CA GLU A 374 7.00 3.61 -2.74
C GLU A 374 6.03 2.62 -3.38
N PHE A 375 5.62 1.58 -2.65
CA PHE A 375 4.66 0.61 -3.16
C PHE A 375 3.30 1.22 -3.50
N SER A 376 2.71 2.06 -2.63
CA SER A 376 1.41 2.69 -2.87
C SER A 376 1.45 3.64 -4.08
N TYR A 377 2.52 4.41 -4.24
CA TYR A 377 2.73 5.25 -5.41
C TYR A 377 2.73 4.43 -6.70
N LEU A 378 3.51 3.35 -6.74
CA LEU A 378 3.68 2.53 -7.93
C LEU A 378 2.40 1.74 -8.26
N TRP A 379 1.77 1.13 -7.25
CA TRP A 379 0.54 0.37 -7.42
C TRP A 379 -0.61 1.27 -7.88
N THR A 380 -0.78 2.43 -7.23
CA THR A 380 -1.82 3.39 -7.63
C THR A 380 -1.55 3.97 -9.01
N SER A 381 -0.28 4.22 -9.38
CA SER A 381 0.08 4.66 -10.73
C SER A 381 -0.27 3.64 -11.81
N ALA A 382 -0.21 2.34 -11.48
CA ALA A 382 -0.59 1.27 -12.39
C ALA A 382 -2.09 1.33 -12.74
N VAL A 383 -2.95 1.34 -11.73
CA VAL A 383 -4.41 1.41 -11.91
C VAL A 383 -4.88 2.78 -12.41
N ALA A 384 -4.16 3.85 -12.08
CA ALA A 384 -4.46 5.20 -12.57
C ALA A 384 -4.01 5.45 -14.02
N TRP A 385 -3.26 4.51 -14.62
CA TRP A 385 -2.61 4.65 -15.92
C TRP A 385 -1.68 5.86 -16.05
N GLN A 386 -1.33 6.50 -14.95
CA GLN A 386 -0.43 7.64 -14.90
C GLN A 386 0.09 7.84 -13.48
N THR A 387 1.20 8.54 -13.33
CA THR A 387 1.68 9.02 -12.02
C THR A 387 0.80 10.16 -11.50
N PRO A 388 0.89 10.53 -10.21
CA PRO A 388 0.19 11.71 -9.66
C PRO A 388 0.47 13.01 -10.42
N GLU A 389 1.63 13.14 -11.06
CA GLU A 389 1.99 14.29 -11.90
C GLU A 389 1.39 14.24 -13.31
N GLY A 390 0.59 13.22 -13.63
CA GLY A 390 -0.05 13.02 -14.93
C GLY A 390 0.89 12.41 -15.99
N VAL A 391 1.98 11.78 -15.58
CA VAL A 391 2.89 11.07 -16.52
C VAL A 391 2.29 9.71 -16.86
N PRO A 392 1.98 9.40 -18.13
CA PRO A 392 1.35 8.12 -18.49
C PRO A 392 2.16 6.90 -18.07
N VAL A 393 1.45 5.88 -17.62
CA VAL A 393 1.90 4.55 -17.19
C VAL A 393 1.11 3.50 -17.95
N ASN A 394 1.76 2.38 -18.30
CA ASN A 394 1.09 1.23 -18.88
C ASN A 394 1.41 -0.03 -18.07
N ALA A 395 0.42 -0.51 -17.31
CA ALA A 395 0.48 -1.74 -16.55
C ALA A 395 -0.33 -2.90 -17.17
N ASP A 396 -1.14 -2.61 -18.19
CA ASP A 396 -1.91 -3.61 -18.96
C ASP A 396 -0.95 -4.45 -19.80
N SER A 397 -0.59 -5.59 -19.23
CA SER A 397 0.45 -6.49 -19.74
C SER A 397 -0.08 -7.43 -20.81
N ASN A 398 -1.38 -7.74 -20.76
CA ASN A 398 -2.05 -8.65 -21.68
C ASN A 398 -2.76 -7.91 -22.84
N SER A 399 -2.83 -6.57 -22.79
CA SER A 399 -3.47 -5.68 -23.75
C SER A 399 -4.98 -5.91 -23.91
N ASP A 400 -5.66 -6.26 -22.81
CA ASP A 400 -7.12 -6.43 -22.78
C ASP A 400 -7.89 -5.11 -22.58
N GLY A 401 -7.16 -4.01 -22.34
CA GLY A 401 -7.72 -2.68 -22.15
C GLY A 401 -8.07 -2.35 -20.70
N ALA A 402 -7.71 -3.22 -19.74
CA ALA A 402 -7.87 -3.01 -18.32
C ALA A 402 -6.54 -3.24 -17.57
N VAL A 403 -6.47 -2.76 -16.32
CA VAL A 403 -5.39 -3.11 -15.41
C VAL A 403 -6.00 -3.95 -14.29
N SER A 404 -5.68 -5.24 -14.29
CA SER A 404 -6.09 -6.16 -13.26
C SER A 404 -5.33 -5.93 -11.94
N MET A 405 -5.86 -6.45 -10.83
CA MET A 405 -5.21 -6.39 -9.51
C MET A 405 -3.83 -7.05 -9.55
N ARG A 406 -3.70 -8.13 -10.34
CA ARG A 406 -2.44 -8.81 -10.58
C ARG A 406 -1.44 -7.95 -11.36
N GLU A 407 -1.89 -7.28 -12.41
CA GLU A 407 -1.04 -6.40 -13.22
C GLU A 407 -0.57 -5.18 -12.46
N ALA A 408 -1.45 -4.58 -11.66
CA ALA A 408 -1.07 -3.47 -10.78
C ALA A 408 0.04 -3.89 -9.80
N PHE A 409 -0.07 -5.08 -9.21
CA PHE A 409 0.98 -5.63 -8.35
C PHE A 409 2.28 -5.92 -9.10
N ASP A 410 2.21 -6.61 -10.24
CA ASP A 410 3.40 -6.97 -11.02
C ASP A 410 4.13 -5.71 -11.54
N TYR A 411 3.38 -4.66 -11.90
CA TYR A 411 3.95 -3.34 -12.24
C TYR A 411 4.69 -2.71 -11.06
N ALA A 412 4.07 -2.70 -9.88
CA ALA A 412 4.68 -2.13 -8.68
C ALA A 412 5.99 -2.84 -8.33
N VAL A 413 5.97 -4.18 -8.26
CA VAL A 413 7.17 -4.99 -7.97
C VAL A 413 8.28 -4.78 -9.00
N ALA A 414 7.95 -4.60 -10.27
CA ALA A 414 8.95 -4.42 -11.31
C ALA A 414 9.71 -3.09 -11.20
N LEU A 415 9.11 -2.09 -10.55
CA LEU A 415 9.66 -0.74 -10.42
C LEU A 415 10.09 -0.37 -9.01
N ASP A 416 9.73 -1.17 -8.00
CA ASP A 416 10.11 -0.99 -6.62
C ASP A 416 11.65 -1.02 -6.46
N THR A 417 12.19 0.05 -5.90
CA THR A 417 13.62 0.18 -5.59
C THR A 417 13.91 0.25 -4.09
N ALA A 418 12.87 0.25 -3.27
CA ALA A 418 12.98 0.23 -1.83
C ALA A 418 13.44 -1.16 -1.34
N ASN A 419 13.97 -1.20 -0.12
CA ASN A 419 14.38 -2.46 0.49
C ASN A 419 13.19 -3.09 1.23
N GLU A 420 12.20 -3.50 0.46
CA GLU A 420 10.97 -4.18 0.86
C GLU A 420 10.66 -5.33 -0.11
N THR A 421 9.87 -6.30 0.35
CA THR A 421 9.46 -7.45 -0.46
C THR A 421 7.93 -7.45 -0.60
N PRO A 422 7.37 -6.77 -1.60
CA PRO A 422 5.92 -6.79 -1.80
C PRO A 422 5.38 -8.20 -2.00
N GLN A 423 4.19 -8.48 -1.48
CA GLN A 423 3.56 -9.80 -1.58
C GLN A 423 2.16 -9.70 -2.20
N TYR A 424 1.76 -10.76 -2.88
CA TYR A 424 0.43 -10.87 -3.48
C TYR A 424 -0.17 -12.23 -3.14
N SER A 425 -1.46 -12.25 -2.82
CA SER A 425 -2.21 -13.47 -2.62
C SER A 425 -3.65 -13.30 -3.03
N GLU A 426 -4.26 -14.43 -3.39
CA GLU A 426 -5.59 -14.44 -3.99
C GLU A 426 -6.31 -15.75 -3.66
N SER A 427 -7.64 -15.68 -3.58
CA SER A 427 -8.50 -16.83 -3.35
C SER A 427 -9.85 -16.57 -4.03
N PRO A 428 -10.27 -17.41 -4.99
CA PRO A 428 -9.55 -18.55 -5.54
C PRO A 428 -8.31 -18.13 -6.35
N ALA A 429 -7.40 -19.09 -6.60
CA ALA A 429 -6.22 -18.83 -7.42
C ALA A 429 -6.60 -18.37 -8.84
N GLY A 430 -5.89 -17.38 -9.37
CA GLY A 430 -6.09 -16.76 -10.68
C GLY A 430 -7.16 -15.66 -10.72
N VAL A 431 -7.90 -15.42 -9.64
CA VAL A 431 -8.98 -14.42 -9.66
C VAL A 431 -8.47 -13.00 -9.85
N GLY A 432 -7.27 -12.71 -9.34
CA GLY A 432 -6.64 -11.40 -9.44
C GLY A 432 -6.26 -10.96 -10.84
N SER A 433 -6.14 -11.89 -11.78
CA SER A 433 -5.95 -11.59 -13.19
C SER A 433 -7.22 -11.06 -13.87
N ASN A 434 -8.39 -11.20 -13.24
CA ASN A 434 -9.68 -10.78 -13.81
C ASN A 434 -10.33 -9.63 -13.03
N LEU A 435 -9.92 -9.37 -11.78
CA LEU A 435 -10.46 -8.28 -10.96
C LEU A 435 -9.80 -6.95 -11.32
N THR A 436 -10.61 -5.90 -11.43
CA THR A 436 -10.19 -4.52 -11.70
C THR A 436 -10.86 -3.58 -10.69
N LEU A 437 -10.34 -2.37 -10.48
CA LEU A 437 -11.01 -1.41 -9.57
C LEU A 437 -12.35 -0.92 -10.13
N GLY A 438 -12.47 -0.81 -11.45
CA GLY A 438 -13.76 -0.51 -12.07
C GLY A 438 -14.69 -1.71 -12.05
N SER A 439 -15.97 -1.46 -12.34
CA SER A 439 -16.88 -2.54 -12.73
C SER A 439 -16.19 -3.38 -13.78
N LEU A 440 -16.17 -4.69 -13.54
CA LEU A 440 -15.75 -5.73 -14.49
C LEU A 440 -15.90 -5.18 -15.90
N SER A 441 -14.77 -4.82 -16.51
CA SER A 441 -14.69 -4.23 -17.85
C SER A 441 -15.70 -4.95 -18.74
N ASN A 442 -16.78 -4.27 -19.18
CA ASN A 442 -17.93 -4.84 -19.90
C ASN A 442 -18.08 -6.36 -19.69
N PRO A 443 -18.81 -6.85 -18.67
CA PRO A 443 -18.81 -8.26 -18.31
C PRO A 443 -18.77 -9.13 -19.58
N ILE A 444 -17.69 -9.91 -19.75
CA ILE A 444 -17.44 -10.71 -20.95
C ILE A 444 -17.63 -12.19 -20.63
N PHE A 445 -17.99 -12.98 -21.65
CA PHE A 445 -17.97 -14.43 -21.55
C PHE A 445 -16.85 -14.94 -22.44
N ASP A 446 -15.72 -15.37 -21.86
CA ASP A 446 -14.52 -15.70 -22.63
C ASP A 446 -13.98 -17.10 -22.30
N THR A 447 -13.94 -17.97 -23.31
CA THR A 447 -13.37 -19.30 -23.18
C THR A 447 -11.84 -19.31 -23.08
N GLY A 448 -11.21 -18.20 -23.45
CA GLY A 448 -9.80 -18.06 -23.75
C GLY A 448 -9.40 -18.81 -25.03
N GLN A 449 -8.12 -18.70 -25.38
CA GLN A 449 -7.49 -19.56 -26.37
C GLN A 449 -7.43 -21.02 -25.89
N SER A 450 -7.44 -21.97 -26.82
CA SER A 450 -7.22 -23.38 -26.51
C SER A 450 -5.73 -23.67 -26.32
N GLU A 451 -5.36 -24.35 -25.23
CA GLU A 451 -3.98 -24.79 -24.96
C GLU A 451 -3.49 -25.82 -26.00
N ASP A 452 -4.42 -26.65 -26.50
CA ASP A 452 -4.18 -27.61 -27.57
C ASP A 452 -5.25 -27.41 -28.66
N PRO A 453 -5.08 -26.40 -29.55
CA PRO A 453 -6.13 -26.03 -30.50
C PRO A 453 -6.34 -27.06 -31.60
N TYR A 454 -5.47 -28.08 -31.71
CA TYR A 454 -5.53 -29.11 -32.73
C TYR A 454 -5.98 -30.46 -32.17
N PRO A 455 -6.76 -31.26 -32.93
CA PRO A 455 -7.25 -31.00 -34.29
C PRO A 455 -8.27 -29.86 -34.36
N SER A 456 -8.12 -29.00 -35.37
CA SER A 456 -9.02 -27.89 -35.69
C SER A 456 -9.65 -28.10 -37.07
N ILE A 457 -10.95 -27.87 -37.17
CA ILE A 457 -11.72 -27.93 -38.41
C ILE A 457 -13.00 -27.12 -38.23
N GLN A 458 -13.46 -26.46 -39.29
CA GLN A 458 -14.76 -25.79 -39.30
C GLN A 458 -15.93 -26.78 -39.20
N GLY A 459 -17.06 -26.31 -38.65
CA GLY A 459 -18.27 -27.11 -38.52
C GLY A 459 -19.36 -26.43 -37.71
N ILE A 460 -20.27 -27.23 -37.17
CA ILE A 460 -21.45 -26.78 -36.41
C ILE A 460 -21.32 -27.27 -34.97
N HIS A 461 -21.24 -26.33 -34.03
CA HIS A 461 -21.21 -26.60 -32.59
C HIS A 461 -22.62 -26.36 -32.00
N ASN A 462 -23.07 -27.27 -31.14
CA ASN A 462 -24.31 -27.15 -30.38
C ASN A 462 -24.05 -27.40 -28.90
N GLY A 463 -24.50 -26.48 -28.06
CA GLY A 463 -24.19 -26.51 -26.64
C GLY A 463 -25.02 -25.55 -25.81
N THR A 464 -24.55 -25.29 -24.59
CA THR A 464 -25.14 -24.30 -23.70
C THR A 464 -24.10 -23.35 -23.12
N ILE A 465 -24.53 -22.14 -22.82
CA ILE A 465 -23.81 -21.10 -22.11
C ILE A 465 -24.63 -20.75 -20.86
N THR A 466 -23.99 -20.72 -19.71
CA THR A 466 -24.57 -20.28 -18.44
C THR A 466 -23.70 -19.17 -17.89
N PRO A 467 -24.11 -17.90 -18.00
CA PRO A 467 -23.37 -16.77 -17.44
C PRO A 467 -23.35 -16.84 -15.90
N SER A 468 -22.26 -16.42 -15.26
CA SER A 468 -22.20 -16.25 -13.79
C SER A 468 -22.82 -14.91 -13.35
N TYR A 469 -22.85 -13.92 -14.23
CA TYR A 469 -23.43 -12.58 -14.03
C TYR A 469 -24.27 -12.15 -15.24
N ASN A 470 -24.99 -11.03 -15.14
CA ASN A 470 -25.70 -10.46 -16.28
C ASN A 470 -24.68 -10.00 -17.33
N LEU A 471 -24.81 -10.52 -18.54
CA LEU A 471 -23.86 -10.33 -19.63
C LEU A 471 -24.55 -9.58 -20.77
N THR A 472 -24.19 -8.31 -20.99
CA THR A 472 -24.64 -7.57 -22.18
C THR A 472 -23.76 -7.94 -23.36
N VAL A 473 -24.37 -8.48 -24.42
CA VAL A 473 -23.68 -8.98 -25.61
C VAL A 473 -24.08 -8.16 -26.81
N SER A 474 -23.08 -7.63 -27.49
CA SER A 474 -23.17 -6.90 -28.77
C SER A 474 -22.42 -7.61 -29.89
N LYS A 475 -21.41 -8.44 -29.55
CA LYS A 475 -20.58 -9.18 -30.51
C LYS A 475 -20.16 -10.56 -30.00
N LEU A 476 -19.78 -11.42 -30.95
CA LEU A 476 -19.13 -12.70 -30.71
C LEU A 476 -17.82 -12.74 -31.50
N TYR A 477 -16.71 -12.90 -30.78
CA TYR A 477 -15.38 -13.16 -31.33
C TYR A 477 -15.10 -14.67 -31.35
N THR A 478 -14.39 -15.14 -32.38
CA THR A 478 -13.89 -16.53 -32.46
C THR A 478 -12.37 -16.52 -32.55
N TYR A 479 -11.71 -17.28 -31.67
CA TYR A 479 -10.26 -17.40 -31.68
C TYR A 479 -9.79 -18.23 -32.89
N PRO A 480 -8.98 -17.69 -33.82
CA PRO A 480 -8.44 -18.47 -34.94
C PRO A 480 -7.21 -19.27 -34.51
N CYS A 481 -6.96 -20.42 -35.14
CA CYS A 481 -5.63 -21.03 -35.08
C CYS A 481 -4.60 -20.10 -35.71
N ALA A 482 -3.39 -20.03 -35.15
CA ALA A 482 -2.33 -19.15 -35.62
C ALA A 482 -2.06 -19.31 -37.13
N GLY A 483 -2.08 -18.19 -37.86
CA GLY A 483 -1.85 -18.16 -39.32
C GLY A 483 -3.02 -18.65 -40.17
N THR A 484 -4.20 -18.87 -39.58
CA THR A 484 -5.42 -19.27 -40.29
C THR A 484 -6.48 -18.16 -40.24
N GLY A 485 -7.58 -18.34 -40.97
CA GLY A 485 -8.71 -17.40 -40.94
C GLY A 485 -9.92 -17.93 -40.17
N GLY A 486 -9.70 -18.64 -39.06
CA GLY A 486 -10.79 -19.14 -38.21
C GLY A 486 -11.76 -18.02 -37.78
N HIS A 487 -13.05 -18.21 -38.01
CA HIS A 487 -14.10 -17.24 -37.66
C HIS A 487 -15.45 -17.95 -37.45
N ALA A 488 -16.46 -17.21 -37.03
CA ALA A 488 -17.85 -17.67 -37.03
C ALA A 488 -18.61 -17.15 -38.26
N GLU A 489 -19.32 -18.03 -38.95
CA GLU A 489 -20.19 -17.69 -40.09
C GLU A 489 -21.61 -17.37 -39.63
N TYR A 490 -22.07 -17.98 -38.54
CA TYR A 490 -23.41 -17.79 -37.98
C TYR A 490 -23.46 -18.20 -36.52
N VAL A 491 -24.23 -17.47 -35.72
CA VAL A 491 -24.61 -17.89 -34.36
C VAL A 491 -26.11 -17.74 -34.16
N LYS A 492 -26.70 -18.67 -33.42
CA LYS A 492 -28.02 -18.54 -32.82
C LYS A 492 -27.92 -18.87 -31.34
N MET A 493 -28.52 -18.03 -30.49
CA MET A 493 -28.69 -18.29 -29.06
C MET A 493 -30.17 -18.25 -28.69
N TRP A 494 -30.63 -19.12 -27.77
CA TRP A 494 -32.03 -19.17 -27.34
C TRP A 494 -32.20 -19.78 -25.96
N ASN A 495 -33.35 -19.54 -25.31
CA ASN A 495 -33.72 -20.19 -24.05
C ASN A 495 -35.10 -20.88 -24.15
N SER A 496 -35.63 -21.36 -23.03
CA SER A 496 -36.92 -22.08 -22.97
C SER A 496 -38.17 -21.19 -23.08
N THR A 497 -38.00 -19.86 -23.15
CA THR A 497 -39.09 -18.86 -23.15
C THR A 497 -39.42 -18.30 -24.54
N ASP A 498 -39.03 -19.01 -25.60
CA ASP A 498 -39.11 -18.58 -27.01
C ASP A 498 -38.22 -17.38 -27.39
N TRP A 499 -37.45 -16.82 -26.45
CA TRP A 499 -36.42 -15.82 -26.73
C TRP A 499 -35.29 -16.42 -27.57
N ASN A 500 -34.85 -15.71 -28.61
CA ASN A 500 -33.68 -16.06 -29.40
C ASN A 500 -33.07 -14.84 -30.11
N VAL A 501 -31.79 -14.95 -30.44
CA VAL A 501 -31.03 -13.95 -31.19
C VAL A 501 -30.11 -14.65 -32.20
N THR A 502 -29.78 -13.96 -33.29
CA THR A 502 -28.90 -14.48 -34.34
C THR A 502 -27.95 -13.40 -34.85
N ALA A 503 -26.75 -13.79 -35.27
CA ALA A 503 -25.86 -12.97 -36.08
C ALA A 503 -25.29 -13.80 -37.23
N THR A 504 -25.07 -13.15 -38.37
CA THR A 504 -24.57 -13.80 -39.60
C THR A 504 -23.39 -13.01 -40.15
N TRP A 505 -22.39 -13.72 -40.64
CA TRP A 505 -21.17 -13.14 -41.19
C TRP A 505 -21.42 -12.47 -42.55
N ASP A 506 -20.94 -11.23 -42.73
CA ASP A 506 -21.09 -10.44 -43.97
C ASP A 506 -19.83 -10.42 -44.85
N GLY A 507 -19.04 -11.50 -44.76
CA GLY A 507 -17.81 -11.67 -45.53
C GLY A 507 -16.58 -11.00 -44.91
N TYR A 508 -15.49 -10.96 -45.68
CA TYR A 508 -14.19 -10.41 -45.27
C TYR A 508 -14.14 -8.88 -45.31
N ASN A 509 -15.13 -8.21 -44.72
CA ASN A 509 -15.21 -6.76 -44.61
C ASN A 509 -14.99 -6.34 -43.15
N GLY A 510 -14.22 -5.27 -42.92
CA GLY A 510 -14.02 -4.71 -41.58
C GLY A 510 -13.44 -5.73 -40.59
N ASP A 511 -14.08 -5.84 -39.43
CA ASP A 511 -13.69 -6.71 -38.33
C ASP A 511 -14.31 -8.11 -38.46
N TRP A 512 -13.92 -8.81 -39.53
CA TRP A 512 -14.57 -10.04 -39.98
C TRP A 512 -14.39 -11.26 -39.06
N HIS A 513 -13.55 -11.17 -38.02
CA HIS A 513 -13.45 -12.20 -36.99
C HIS A 513 -14.60 -12.13 -35.98
N ASN A 514 -15.32 -11.01 -35.97
CA ASN A 514 -16.44 -10.75 -35.09
C ASN A 514 -17.77 -10.90 -35.83
N LEU A 515 -18.72 -11.60 -35.20
CA LEU A 515 -20.13 -11.46 -35.52
C LEU A 515 -20.73 -10.34 -34.69
N SER A 516 -21.29 -9.33 -35.34
CA SER A 516 -22.04 -8.26 -34.66
C SER A 516 -23.53 -8.59 -34.66
N PHE A 517 -24.18 -8.36 -33.53
CA PHE A 517 -25.64 -8.47 -33.42
C PHE A 517 -26.29 -7.14 -33.81
N ASP A 518 -27.51 -7.19 -34.36
CA ASP A 518 -28.24 -6.00 -34.82
C ASP A 518 -28.51 -5.03 -33.66
N GLU A 519 -28.81 -5.57 -32.47
CA GLU A 519 -29.03 -4.82 -31.23
C GLU A 519 -28.38 -5.59 -30.06
N PRO A 520 -27.78 -4.89 -29.09
CA PRO A 520 -27.29 -5.52 -27.86
C PRO A 520 -28.40 -6.23 -27.08
N PHE A 521 -28.07 -7.32 -26.40
CA PHE A 521 -29.00 -8.06 -25.55
C PHE A 521 -28.32 -8.57 -24.29
N THR A 522 -29.10 -8.86 -23.25
CA THR A 522 -28.55 -9.37 -21.98
C THR A 522 -28.84 -10.85 -21.81
N LEU A 523 -27.79 -11.65 -21.58
CA LEU A 523 -27.92 -13.00 -21.02
C LEU A 523 -27.89 -12.88 -19.49
N LYS A 524 -28.91 -13.41 -18.82
CA LYS A 524 -29.03 -13.26 -17.37
C LYS A 524 -28.14 -14.23 -16.61
N ALA A 525 -27.66 -13.77 -15.45
CA ALA A 525 -26.90 -14.58 -14.51
C ALA A 525 -27.62 -15.89 -14.18
N ASN A 526 -26.89 -17.00 -14.18
CA ASN A 526 -27.35 -18.34 -13.81
C ASN A 526 -28.48 -18.92 -14.67
N GLU A 527 -28.86 -18.26 -15.77
CA GLU A 527 -29.79 -18.81 -16.75
C GLU A 527 -29.03 -19.58 -17.85
N GLU A 528 -29.60 -20.70 -18.28
CA GLU A 528 -29.02 -21.52 -19.35
C GLU A 528 -29.55 -21.09 -20.72
N TYR A 529 -28.63 -20.78 -21.63
CA TYR A 529 -28.90 -20.44 -23.01
C TYR A 529 -28.30 -21.50 -23.93
N HIS A 530 -29.11 -22.05 -24.82
CA HIS A 530 -28.63 -22.92 -25.88
C HIS A 530 -28.00 -22.11 -27.01
N PHE A 531 -27.00 -22.68 -27.67
CA PHE A 531 -26.42 -22.09 -28.87
C PHE A 531 -26.24 -23.09 -30.01
N THR A 532 -26.29 -22.56 -31.23
CA THR A 532 -25.77 -23.19 -32.45
C THR A 532 -24.77 -22.21 -33.06
N LEU A 533 -23.51 -22.61 -33.18
CA LEU A 533 -22.45 -21.80 -33.77
C LEU A 533 -21.90 -22.53 -35.00
N ILE A 534 -21.90 -21.86 -36.15
CA ILE A 534 -21.29 -22.36 -37.38
C ILE A 534 -19.97 -21.62 -37.54
N THR A 535 -18.88 -22.37 -37.59
CA THR A 535 -17.53 -21.83 -37.77
C THR A 535 -17.04 -22.04 -39.19
N GLY A 536 -16.09 -21.20 -39.60
CA GLY A 536 -15.39 -21.24 -40.89
C GLY A 536 -13.87 -21.36 -40.71
N SER A 537 -13.18 -21.88 -41.73
CA SER A 537 -11.71 -22.10 -41.76
C SER A 537 -11.20 -23.04 -40.65
N TYR A 538 -10.33 -22.55 -39.77
CA TYR A 538 -9.69 -23.30 -38.68
C TYR A 538 -9.81 -22.52 -37.36
N PRO A 539 -11.00 -22.54 -36.71
CA PRO A 539 -11.16 -21.95 -35.38
C PRO A 539 -10.39 -22.78 -34.35
N GLN A 540 -9.99 -22.18 -33.23
CA GLN A 540 -9.51 -22.95 -32.10
C GLN A 540 -10.66 -23.73 -31.47
N ILE A 541 -10.36 -24.97 -31.09
CA ILE A 541 -11.30 -25.88 -30.45
C ILE A 541 -10.70 -26.31 -29.13
N ILE A 542 -11.53 -26.33 -28.10
CA ILE A 542 -11.22 -26.88 -26.79
C ILE A 542 -11.84 -28.28 -26.75
N HIS A 543 -11.02 -29.33 -26.66
CA HIS A 543 -11.45 -30.73 -26.72
C HIS A 543 -12.00 -31.24 -25.38
N GLU A 544 -12.98 -30.51 -24.83
CA GLU A 544 -13.71 -30.82 -23.61
C GLU A 544 -15.23 -30.67 -23.80
N SER A 545 -16.04 -31.38 -23.02
CA SER A 545 -17.51 -31.31 -23.10
C SER A 545 -18.14 -30.21 -22.25
N SER A 546 -17.44 -29.74 -21.23
CA SER A 546 -17.84 -28.63 -20.37
C SER A 546 -16.58 -27.97 -19.83
N LYS A 547 -16.54 -26.64 -19.81
CA LYS A 547 -15.42 -25.86 -19.27
C LYS A 547 -15.95 -24.67 -18.46
N GLY A 548 -15.38 -24.46 -17.28
CA GLY A 548 -15.54 -23.20 -16.54
C GLY A 548 -14.67 -22.13 -17.19
N VAL A 549 -15.24 -20.97 -17.46
CA VAL A 549 -14.65 -19.91 -18.28
C VAL A 549 -14.86 -18.55 -17.61
N ILE A 550 -14.20 -17.51 -18.12
CA ILE A 550 -14.49 -16.14 -17.65
C ILE A 550 -15.96 -15.85 -17.97
N GLY A 551 -16.69 -15.37 -16.98
CA GLY A 551 -18.11 -15.04 -17.09
C GLY A 551 -19.07 -16.22 -17.07
N GLY A 552 -18.63 -17.46 -16.82
CA GLY A 552 -19.54 -18.56 -16.49
C GLY A 552 -19.08 -19.94 -16.94
N ARG A 553 -20.00 -20.73 -17.52
CA ARG A 553 -19.73 -22.11 -17.97
C ARG A 553 -20.27 -22.32 -19.38
N ILE A 554 -19.47 -22.96 -20.22
CA ILE A 554 -19.88 -23.41 -21.57
C ILE A 554 -19.86 -24.93 -21.65
N THR A 555 -20.82 -25.49 -22.37
CA THR A 555 -20.86 -26.90 -22.75
C THR A 555 -20.96 -27.04 -24.26
N CYS A 556 -20.45 -28.14 -24.82
CA CYS A 556 -20.69 -28.50 -26.21
C CYS A 556 -21.13 -29.96 -26.30
N THR A 557 -22.43 -30.14 -26.47
CA THR A 557 -23.08 -31.45 -26.57
C THR A 557 -22.78 -32.15 -27.89
N GLU A 558 -22.61 -31.38 -28.98
CA GLU A 558 -22.36 -31.93 -30.30
C GLU A 558 -21.55 -30.96 -31.16
N PHE A 559 -20.53 -31.48 -31.81
CA PHE A 559 -19.84 -30.82 -32.91
C PHE A 559 -19.90 -31.68 -34.17
N VAL A 560 -20.40 -31.13 -35.28
CA VAL A 560 -20.42 -31.80 -36.59
C VAL A 560 -19.46 -31.07 -37.52
N ASP A 561 -18.36 -31.72 -37.88
CA ASP A 561 -17.38 -31.11 -38.78
C ASP A 561 -17.87 -31.03 -40.23
N VAL A 562 -17.15 -30.27 -41.06
CA VAL A 562 -17.48 -30.10 -42.49
C VAL A 562 -17.51 -31.41 -43.30
N ASN A 563 -16.91 -32.50 -42.80
CA ASN A 563 -16.98 -33.83 -43.43
C ASN A 563 -18.17 -34.67 -42.93
N GLY A 564 -19.01 -34.11 -42.06
CA GLY A 564 -20.18 -34.77 -41.48
C GLY A 564 -19.85 -35.73 -40.32
N LYS A 565 -18.63 -35.70 -39.79
CA LYS A 565 -18.27 -36.52 -38.62
C LYS A 565 -18.71 -35.80 -37.35
N ARG A 566 -19.35 -36.55 -36.46
CA ARG A 566 -19.82 -36.07 -35.15
C ARG A 566 -18.76 -36.30 -34.09
N HIS A 567 -18.59 -35.32 -33.21
CA HIS A 567 -17.71 -35.34 -32.06
C HIS A 567 -18.49 -34.88 -30.83
N GLU A 568 -18.23 -35.52 -29.69
CA GLU A 568 -18.75 -35.09 -28.40
C GLU A 568 -17.64 -34.31 -27.68
N GLY A 569 -17.99 -33.14 -27.13
CA GLY A 569 -17.08 -32.30 -26.34
C GLY A 569 -15.98 -31.60 -27.11
N TRP A 570 -16.36 -30.84 -28.13
CA TRP A 570 -15.48 -29.94 -28.88
C TRP A 570 -16.03 -28.52 -28.80
N ILE A 571 -15.72 -27.84 -27.69
CA ILE A 571 -16.16 -26.48 -27.41
C ILE A 571 -15.47 -25.51 -28.38
N PRO A 572 -16.21 -24.60 -29.05
CA PRO A 572 -15.58 -23.55 -29.83
C PRO A 572 -14.91 -22.53 -28.90
N ALA A 573 -13.69 -22.10 -29.22
CA ALA A 573 -13.05 -21.02 -28.47
C ALA A 573 -13.63 -19.67 -28.93
N ILE A 574 -14.38 -19.01 -28.05
CA ILE A 574 -15.13 -17.78 -28.34
C ILE A 574 -15.07 -16.77 -27.20
N ARG A 575 -15.35 -15.51 -27.52
CA ARG A 575 -15.63 -14.44 -26.54
C ARG A 575 -16.93 -13.72 -26.89
N LEU A 576 -17.77 -13.43 -25.89
CA LEU A 576 -18.95 -12.57 -25.99
C LEU A 576 -18.66 -11.26 -25.27
N GLU A 577 -18.97 -10.14 -25.93
CA GLU A 577 -18.68 -8.77 -25.50
C GLU A 577 -19.78 -7.78 -25.93
#